data_AF-I4C2U4-F1
#
_entry.id   AF-I4C2U4-F1
#
_cell.length_a   1.000
_cell.length_b   1.000
_cell.length_c   1.000
_cell.angle_alpha   90.00
_cell.angle_beta   90.00
_cell.angle_gamma   90.00
#
_symmetry.space_group_name_H-M   'P 1'
#
loop_
_entity.id
_entity.type
_entity.pdbx_description
1 polymer ?
#
loop_
_entity_poly.entity_id
_entity_poly.type
_entity_poly.pdbx_seq_one_letter_code
_entity_poly.pdbx_strand_id
1 'polypeptide(L)'
;MIKHKGAFIKGLLLAVTFFIVLAVMFMPLFDGKNALEAADNLFNSISKGSTDYIPDLVKKNQAFMGNQVDLNLKLKDAAMAQNAQKLLASADAKATQEATQVALSGDLGKILGSILNDSQAMFHNKDADLEKKYGIPGKQALLVWWNVLKEMDKDLKRKNKFKEAAFVDTVIKRGVEVAYNFFQIAPQTAASRMGILVFSLIFYVVYTLWWGIAVMYLFDGFGLEMKAGAKKEM
;
A
#
# COMPACT_ATOMS: atom_id res chain seq x y z
N MET A 1 -43.79 19.68 -18.40
CA MET A 1 -42.87 18.90 -17.54
C MET A 1 -41.91 19.79 -16.75
N ILE A 2 -41.42 20.92 -17.30
CA ILE A 2 -40.69 21.94 -16.53
C ILE A 2 -41.69 22.86 -15.83
N LYS A 3 -41.64 22.95 -14.49
CA LYS A 3 -42.52 23.81 -13.67
C LYS A 3 -41.85 25.15 -13.32
N HIS A 4 -40.56 25.15 -13.01
CA HIS A 4 -39.80 26.35 -12.64
C HIS A 4 -38.65 26.60 -13.61
N LYS A 5 -38.92 27.34 -14.69
CA LYS A 5 -37.97 27.56 -15.80
C LYS A 5 -36.63 28.17 -15.36
N GLY A 6 -36.64 29.10 -14.42
CA GLY A 6 -35.41 29.74 -13.92
C GLY A 6 -34.48 28.79 -13.17
N ALA A 7 -35.04 27.94 -12.30
CA ALA A 7 -34.28 26.91 -11.59
C ALA A 7 -33.75 25.85 -12.57
N PHE A 8 -34.59 25.42 -13.51
CA PHE A 8 -34.21 24.46 -14.54
C PHE A 8 -33.00 24.92 -15.38
N ILE A 9 -33.01 26.17 -15.88
CA ILE A 9 -31.90 26.71 -16.67
C ILE A 9 -30.60 26.76 -15.84
N LYS A 10 -30.68 27.21 -14.58
CA LYS A 10 -29.51 27.22 -13.68
C LYS A 10 -28.95 25.81 -13.45
N GLY A 11 -29.81 24.85 -13.13
CA GLY A 11 -29.43 23.46 -12.94
C GLY A 11 -28.81 22.86 -14.20
N LEU A 12 -29.40 23.13 -15.37
CA LEU A 12 -28.89 22.66 -16.66
C LEU A 12 -27.52 23.25 -16.98
N LEU A 13 -27.32 24.57 -16.79
CA LEU A 13 -26.02 25.22 -17.01
C LEU A 13 -24.94 24.64 -16.09
N LEU A 14 -25.26 24.47 -14.79
CA LEU A 14 -24.34 23.86 -13.82
C LEU A 14 -24.02 22.40 -14.18
N ALA A 15 -25.00 21.62 -14.64
CA ALA A 15 -24.78 20.23 -15.04
C ALA A 15 -23.92 20.14 -16.31
N VAL A 16 -24.20 20.94 -17.34
CA VAL A 16 -23.40 20.95 -18.58
C VAL A 16 -21.96 21.35 -18.29
N THR A 17 -21.75 22.42 -17.54
CA THR A 17 -20.40 22.88 -17.17
C THR A 17 -19.67 21.87 -16.29
N PHE A 18 -20.37 21.17 -15.40
CA PHE A 18 -19.83 20.03 -14.64
C PHE A 18 -19.37 18.90 -15.56
N PHE A 19 -20.20 18.48 -16.52
CA PHE A 19 -19.85 17.41 -17.45
C PHE A 19 -18.68 17.79 -18.38
N ILE A 20 -18.55 19.06 -18.75
CA ILE A 20 -17.37 19.55 -19.48
C ILE A 20 -16.10 19.36 -18.64
N VAL A 21 -16.12 19.81 -17.38
CA VAL A 21 -14.97 19.62 -16.47
C VAL A 21 -14.68 18.14 -16.25
N LEU A 22 -15.70 17.31 -16.06
CA LEU A 22 -15.56 15.86 -15.94
C LEU A 22 -14.91 15.26 -17.19
N ALA A 23 -15.37 15.63 -18.39
CA ALA A 23 -14.79 15.15 -19.64
C ALA A 23 -13.31 15.55 -19.75
N VAL A 24 -12.97 16.80 -19.40
CA VAL A 24 -11.58 17.28 -19.35
C VAL A 24 -10.73 16.50 -18.34
N MET A 25 -11.29 16.15 -17.17
CA MET A 25 -10.58 15.34 -16.17
C MET A 25 -10.22 13.93 -16.68
N PHE A 26 -11.01 13.37 -17.60
CA PHE A 26 -10.72 12.08 -18.24
C PHE A 26 -9.77 12.19 -19.45
N MET A 27 -9.46 13.40 -19.93
CA MET A 27 -8.49 13.60 -21.00
C MET A 27 -7.04 13.40 -20.49
N PRO A 28 -6.11 12.91 -21.34
CA PRO A 28 -4.73 12.61 -20.97
C PRO A 28 -3.85 13.88 -20.88
N LEU A 29 -4.26 14.86 -20.09
CA LEU A 29 -3.64 16.19 -20.00
C LEU A 29 -2.43 16.25 -19.05
N PHE A 30 -2.17 15.20 -18.26
CA PHE A 30 -1.10 15.16 -17.26
C PHE A 30 -0.04 14.13 -17.65
N ASP A 31 0.88 14.51 -18.54
CA ASP A 31 1.95 13.64 -19.05
C ASP A 31 1.42 12.31 -19.63
N GLY A 32 0.33 12.40 -20.41
CA GLY A 32 -0.34 11.25 -21.00
C GLY A 32 -1.31 10.52 -20.07
N LYS A 33 -1.42 10.96 -18.80
CA LYS A 33 -2.38 10.44 -17.82
C LYS A 33 -3.56 11.38 -17.65
N ASN A 34 -4.69 10.81 -17.24
CA ASN A 34 -5.85 11.61 -16.84
C ASN A 34 -5.69 12.18 -15.42
N ALA A 35 -6.57 13.09 -15.02
CA ALA A 35 -6.49 13.76 -13.71
C ALA A 35 -6.58 12.77 -12.53
N LEU A 36 -7.38 11.70 -12.67
CA LEU A 36 -7.56 10.69 -11.63
C LEU A 36 -6.31 9.82 -11.49
N GLU A 37 -5.72 9.39 -12.59
CA GLU A 37 -4.47 8.63 -12.61
C GLU A 37 -3.29 9.46 -12.06
N ALA A 38 -3.22 10.74 -12.41
CA ALA A 38 -2.18 11.64 -11.90
C ALA A 38 -2.32 11.84 -10.39
N ALA A 39 -3.55 12.06 -9.90
CA ALA A 39 -3.84 12.15 -8.47
C ALA A 39 -3.51 10.84 -7.75
N ASP A 40 -3.94 9.68 -8.26
CA ASP A 40 -3.66 8.38 -7.67
C ASP A 40 -2.14 8.11 -7.57
N ASN A 41 -1.39 8.36 -8.64
CA ASN A 41 0.07 8.24 -8.62
C ASN A 41 0.72 9.16 -7.57
N LEU A 42 0.23 10.39 -7.43
CA LEU A 42 0.71 11.33 -6.42
C LEU A 42 0.43 10.81 -5.00
N PHE A 43 -0.81 10.40 -4.71
CA PHE A 43 -1.20 9.88 -3.40
C PHE A 43 -0.46 8.58 -3.06
N ASN A 44 -0.26 7.68 -4.03
CA ASN A 44 0.51 6.45 -3.85
C ASN A 44 1.99 6.74 -3.57
N SER A 45 2.58 7.71 -4.27
CA SER A 45 3.97 8.15 -4.03
C SER A 45 4.16 8.76 -2.64
N ILE A 46 3.17 9.55 -2.18
CA ILE A 46 3.17 10.14 -0.83
C ILE A 46 2.96 9.08 0.24
N SER A 47 2.01 8.17 0.02
CA SER A 47 1.74 7.03 0.91
C SER A 47 2.99 6.19 1.08
N LYS A 48 3.70 5.88 -0.02
CA LYS A 48 5.00 5.23 0.02
C LYS A 48 5.97 6.00 0.91
N GLY A 49 6.22 7.28 0.63
CA GLY A 49 7.15 8.10 1.43
C GLY A 49 6.81 8.14 2.93
N SER A 50 5.53 8.11 3.30
CA SER A 50 5.07 8.10 4.70
C SER A 50 5.18 6.74 5.40
N THR A 51 5.43 5.66 4.65
CA THR A 51 5.44 4.28 5.16
C THR A 51 6.82 3.64 5.13
N ASP A 52 7.90 4.41 4.93
CA ASP A 52 9.27 3.89 5.06
C ASP A 52 9.64 3.65 6.53
N TYR A 53 9.04 2.61 7.12
CA TYR A 53 9.28 2.18 8.50
C TYR A 53 10.55 1.33 8.64
N ILE A 54 11.14 0.89 7.52
CA ILE A 54 12.24 -0.08 7.49
C ILE A 54 13.48 0.43 8.25
N PRO A 55 13.91 1.71 8.16
CA PRO A 55 15.04 2.21 8.95
C PRO A 55 14.82 2.07 10.46
N ASP A 56 13.59 2.30 10.94
CA ASP A 56 13.25 2.13 12.35
C ASP A 56 13.15 0.66 12.76
N LEU A 57 12.70 -0.22 11.86
CA LEU A 57 12.74 -1.67 12.08
C LEU A 57 14.18 -2.18 12.18
N VAL A 58 15.09 -1.68 11.35
CA VAL A 58 16.52 -2.02 11.42
C VAL A 58 17.12 -1.63 12.78
N LYS A 59 16.78 -0.44 13.31
CA LYS A 59 17.19 -0.03 14.66
C LYS A 59 16.62 -0.96 15.73
N LYS A 60 15.32 -1.26 15.68
CA LYS A 60 14.66 -2.15 16.66
C LYS A 60 15.18 -3.59 16.59
N ASN A 61 15.61 -4.03 15.41
CA ASN A 61 16.19 -5.35 15.19
C ASN A 61 17.51 -5.56 15.96
N GLN A 62 18.21 -4.49 16.36
CA GLN A 62 19.41 -4.60 17.19
C GLN A 62 19.14 -5.35 18.51
N ALA A 63 17.92 -5.27 19.06
CA ALA A 63 17.53 -5.99 20.27
C ALA A 63 17.44 -7.53 20.10
N PHE A 64 17.57 -8.02 18.87
CA PHE A 64 17.54 -9.45 18.52
C PHE A 64 18.87 -9.99 18.01
N MET A 65 19.91 -9.14 17.90
CA MET A 65 21.26 -9.56 17.55
C MET A 65 21.81 -10.50 18.62
N GLY A 66 22.40 -11.62 18.21
CA GLY A 66 22.89 -12.67 19.10
C GLY A 66 21.83 -13.70 19.48
N ASN A 67 20.54 -13.46 19.19
CA ASN A 67 19.47 -14.36 19.61
C ASN A 67 19.43 -15.58 18.69
N GLN A 68 19.99 -16.69 19.15
CA GLN A 68 19.99 -17.94 18.42
C GLN A 68 18.58 -18.57 18.38
N VAL A 69 18.18 -18.96 17.18
CA VAL A 69 16.93 -19.68 16.93
C VAL A 69 17.22 -20.96 16.17
N ASP A 70 16.43 -21.97 16.48
CA ASP A 70 16.31 -23.21 15.72
C ASP A 70 14.83 -23.32 15.39
N LEU A 71 14.47 -23.38 14.11
CA LEU A 71 13.10 -23.29 13.62
C LEU A 71 12.88 -24.34 12.52
N ASN A 72 11.66 -24.87 12.45
CA ASN A 72 11.26 -25.73 11.34
C ASN A 72 10.14 -25.06 10.53
N LEU A 73 10.46 -24.69 9.30
CA LEU A 73 9.58 -23.92 8.42
C LEU A 73 8.93 -24.85 7.40
N LYS A 74 7.59 -24.89 7.36
CA LYS A 74 6.85 -25.68 6.36
C LYS A 74 6.32 -24.76 5.26
N LEU A 75 7.00 -24.74 4.12
CA LEU A 75 6.65 -23.89 2.98
C LEU A 75 5.64 -24.57 2.04
N LYS A 76 5.11 -23.77 1.10
CA LYS A 76 4.03 -24.17 0.20
C LYS A 76 4.39 -25.35 -0.71
N ASP A 77 5.59 -25.32 -1.27
CA ASP A 77 6.09 -26.29 -2.24
C ASP A 77 7.63 -26.37 -2.19
N ALA A 78 8.19 -27.38 -2.88
CA ALA A 78 9.62 -27.64 -2.88
C ALA A 78 10.45 -26.54 -3.56
N ALA A 79 9.89 -25.87 -4.57
CA ALA A 79 10.57 -24.75 -5.24
C ALA A 79 10.71 -23.55 -4.31
N MET A 80 9.66 -23.24 -3.53
CA MET A 80 9.70 -22.22 -2.50
C MET A 80 10.67 -22.57 -1.37
N ALA A 81 10.70 -23.84 -0.94
CA ALA A 81 11.66 -24.33 0.05
C ALA A 81 13.11 -24.21 -0.42
N GLN A 82 13.38 -24.53 -1.68
CA GLN A 82 14.70 -24.36 -2.29
C GLN A 82 15.13 -22.88 -2.35
N ASN A 83 14.23 -21.98 -2.76
CA ASN A 83 14.53 -20.55 -2.79
C ASN A 83 14.73 -20.00 -1.37
N ALA A 84 13.91 -20.41 -0.40
CA ALA A 84 14.08 -20.02 0.99
C ALA A 84 15.43 -20.47 1.55
N GLN A 85 15.88 -21.69 1.22
CA GLN A 85 17.20 -22.18 1.61
C GLN A 85 18.31 -21.28 1.07
N LYS A 86 18.27 -20.93 -0.23
CA LYS A 86 19.25 -20.03 -0.86
C LYS A 86 19.28 -18.65 -0.18
N LEU A 87 18.10 -18.07 0.06
CA LEU A 87 17.96 -16.76 0.68
C LEU A 87 18.46 -16.77 2.13
N LEU A 88 18.09 -17.77 2.93
CA LEU A 88 18.55 -17.93 4.31
C LEU A 88 20.05 -18.18 4.41
N ALA A 89 20.62 -18.97 3.50
CA ALA A 89 22.07 -19.20 3.43
C ALA A 89 22.85 -17.90 3.17
N SER A 90 22.30 -16.99 2.34
CA SER A 90 22.91 -15.66 2.13
C SER A 90 22.88 -14.75 3.36
N ALA A 91 22.04 -15.07 4.35
CA ALA A 91 21.86 -14.32 5.58
C ALA A 91 22.68 -14.94 6.75
N ASP A 92 23.72 -15.71 6.43
CA ASP A 92 24.56 -16.46 7.37
C ASP A 92 23.80 -17.45 8.27
N ALA A 93 22.63 -17.91 7.82
CA ALA A 93 21.84 -18.90 8.53
C ALA A 93 22.07 -20.30 7.96
N LYS A 94 22.12 -21.30 8.84
CA LYS A 94 22.18 -22.70 8.44
C LYS A 94 20.77 -23.15 8.07
N ALA A 95 20.52 -23.31 6.77
CA ALA A 95 19.25 -23.78 6.24
C ALA A 95 19.42 -25.13 5.52
N THR A 96 18.71 -26.15 5.99
CA THR A 96 18.65 -27.47 5.35
C THR A 96 17.24 -27.70 4.84
N GLN A 97 17.10 -27.89 3.53
CA GLN A 97 15.82 -28.19 2.89
C GLN A 97 15.57 -29.71 2.85
N GLU A 98 14.36 -30.13 3.18
CA GLU A 98 13.85 -31.47 2.94
C GLU A 98 12.41 -31.38 2.37
N ALA A 99 12.25 -31.68 1.08
CA ALA A 99 10.99 -31.50 0.35
C ALA A 99 10.41 -30.07 0.53
N THR A 100 9.36 -29.91 1.35
CA THR A 100 8.72 -28.62 1.65
C THR A 100 9.12 -28.03 3.00
N GLN A 101 9.92 -28.74 3.78
CA GLN A 101 10.43 -28.27 5.06
C GLN A 101 11.81 -27.62 4.90
N VAL A 102 12.05 -26.59 5.71
CA VAL A 102 13.37 -25.96 5.85
C VAL A 102 13.68 -25.90 7.34
N ALA A 103 14.65 -26.70 7.76
CA ALA A 103 15.25 -26.60 9.09
C ALA A 103 16.22 -25.43 9.09
N LEU A 104 15.95 -24.43 9.92
CA LEU A 104 16.68 -23.17 10.01
C LEU A 104 17.34 -23.06 11.39
N SER A 105 18.64 -22.83 11.42
CA SER A 105 19.37 -22.50 12.64
C SER A 105 20.26 -21.27 12.40
N GLY A 106 20.21 -20.29 13.30
CA GLY A 106 21.04 -19.10 13.20
C GLY A 106 20.60 -17.94 14.09
N ASP A 107 21.24 -16.81 13.88
CA ASP A 107 21.00 -15.56 14.61
C ASP A 107 19.76 -14.84 14.04
N LEU A 108 18.72 -14.70 14.86
CA LEU A 108 17.47 -14.06 14.46
C LEU A 108 17.69 -12.62 13.99
N GLY A 109 18.50 -11.84 14.71
CA GLY A 109 18.82 -10.46 14.35
C GLY A 109 19.51 -10.35 13.01
N LYS A 110 20.46 -11.24 12.69
CA LYS A 110 21.11 -11.27 11.38
C LYS A 110 20.14 -11.65 10.25
N ILE A 111 19.32 -12.68 10.47
CA ILE A 111 18.31 -13.11 9.49
C ILE A 111 17.34 -11.97 9.19
N LEU A 112 16.72 -11.40 10.23
CA LEU A 112 15.80 -10.27 10.07
C LEU A 112 16.49 -9.04 9.49
N GLY A 113 17.76 -8.80 9.82
CA GLY A 113 18.57 -7.74 9.23
C GLY A 113 18.72 -7.90 7.72
N SER A 114 19.04 -9.11 7.23
CA SER A 114 19.11 -9.37 5.79
C SER A 114 17.76 -9.16 5.11
N ILE A 115 16.66 -9.64 5.72
CA ILE A 115 15.32 -9.49 5.17
C ILE A 115 14.92 -8.00 5.09
N LEU A 116 15.22 -7.22 6.12
CA LEU A 116 14.97 -5.78 6.15
C LEU A 116 15.82 -5.03 5.11
N ASN A 117 17.07 -5.43 4.90
CA ASN A 117 17.92 -4.84 3.87
C ASN A 117 17.38 -5.10 2.46
N ASP A 118 16.97 -6.34 2.17
CA ASP A 118 16.35 -6.69 0.88
C ASP A 118 15.02 -5.94 0.69
N SER A 119 14.24 -5.82 1.77
CA SER A 119 12.99 -5.03 1.77
C SER A 119 13.27 -3.55 1.50
N GLN A 120 14.31 -2.96 2.08
CA GLN A 120 14.68 -1.56 1.83
C GLN A 120 15.13 -1.35 0.37
N ALA A 121 15.90 -2.29 -0.19
CA ALA A 121 16.34 -2.19 -1.58
C ALA A 121 15.13 -2.22 -2.52
N MET A 122 14.19 -3.14 -2.29
CA MET A 122 12.94 -3.24 -3.05
C MET A 122 12.03 -2.03 -2.85
N PHE A 123 11.94 -1.51 -1.63
CA PHE A 123 11.24 -0.27 -1.36
C PHE A 123 11.83 0.89 -2.16
N HIS A 124 13.13 0.90 -2.44
CA HIS A 124 13.78 1.86 -3.32
C HIS A 124 13.88 1.43 -4.79
N ASN A 125 13.09 0.45 -5.22
CA ASN A 125 13.01 -0.06 -6.59
C ASN A 125 14.33 -0.63 -7.13
N LYS A 126 15.19 -1.16 -6.25
CA LYS A 126 16.49 -1.75 -6.61
C LYS A 126 16.40 -3.27 -6.83
N ASP A 127 15.46 -3.70 -7.68
CA ASP A 127 15.23 -5.12 -7.96
C ASP A 127 16.45 -5.83 -8.53
N ALA A 128 17.21 -5.14 -9.39
CA ALA A 128 18.44 -5.64 -9.99
C ALA A 128 19.51 -6.01 -8.95
N ASP A 129 19.51 -5.39 -7.76
CA ASP A 129 20.45 -5.74 -6.70
C ASP A 129 20.11 -7.11 -6.10
N LEU A 130 18.82 -7.40 -5.92
CA LEU A 130 18.35 -8.70 -5.44
C LEU A 130 18.50 -9.78 -6.51
N GLU A 131 18.24 -9.46 -7.77
CA GLU A 131 18.41 -10.40 -8.87
C GLU A 131 19.88 -10.81 -9.01
N LYS A 132 20.82 -9.87 -8.89
CA LYS A 132 22.26 -10.19 -8.84
C LYS A 132 22.63 -11.02 -7.62
N LYS A 133 22.02 -10.75 -6.46
CA LYS A 133 22.31 -11.44 -5.20
C LYS A 133 21.78 -12.88 -5.18
N TYR A 134 20.61 -13.11 -5.75
CA TYR A 134 19.85 -14.36 -5.60
C TYR A 134 19.62 -15.15 -6.88
N GLY A 135 19.82 -14.55 -8.05
CA GLY A 135 19.48 -15.14 -9.34
C GLY A 135 17.97 -15.32 -9.56
N ILE A 136 17.15 -14.59 -8.80
CA ILE A 136 15.69 -14.57 -8.94
C ILE A 136 15.17 -13.12 -8.87
N PRO A 137 14.03 -12.79 -9.50
CA PRO A 137 13.43 -11.47 -9.42
C PRO A 137 13.20 -11.05 -7.96
N GLY A 138 13.43 -9.77 -7.63
CA GLY A 138 13.32 -9.27 -6.27
C GLY A 138 11.90 -9.35 -5.70
N LYS A 139 10.86 -9.19 -6.53
CA LYS A 139 9.47 -9.50 -6.12
C LYS A 139 9.29 -10.95 -5.66
N GLN A 140 9.94 -11.90 -6.35
CA GLN A 140 9.92 -13.31 -5.96
C GLN A 140 10.70 -13.53 -4.66
N ALA A 141 11.84 -12.86 -4.49
CA ALA A 141 12.61 -12.90 -3.24
C ALA A 141 11.80 -12.38 -2.03
N LEU A 142 11.09 -11.25 -2.16
CA LEU A 142 10.21 -10.77 -1.10
C LEU A 142 9.05 -11.71 -0.80
N LEU A 143 8.48 -12.36 -1.82
CA LEU A 143 7.42 -13.37 -1.60
C LEU A 143 7.97 -14.58 -0.83
N VAL A 144 9.20 -15.01 -1.12
CA VAL A 144 9.87 -16.05 -0.35
C VAL A 144 10.09 -15.59 1.09
N TRP A 145 10.58 -14.36 1.29
CA TRP A 145 10.75 -13.80 2.64
C TRP A 145 9.45 -13.70 3.42
N TRP A 146 8.37 -13.30 2.76
CA TRP A 146 7.05 -13.26 3.38
C TRP A 146 6.63 -14.65 3.88
N ASN A 147 6.77 -15.70 3.06
CA ASN A 147 6.44 -17.07 3.46
C ASN A 147 7.35 -17.59 4.59
N VAL A 148 8.65 -17.31 4.51
CA VAL A 148 9.63 -17.65 5.56
C VAL A 148 9.24 -17.01 6.88
N LEU A 149 9.01 -15.70 6.91
CA LEU A 149 8.62 -14.98 8.13
C LEU A 149 7.28 -15.47 8.68
N LYS A 150 6.30 -15.80 7.82
CA LYS A 150 5.01 -16.37 8.26
C LYS A 150 5.18 -17.71 8.97
N GLU A 151 6.07 -18.58 8.49
CA GLU A 151 6.36 -19.84 9.17
C GLU A 151 7.24 -19.64 10.41
N MET A 152 8.18 -18.68 10.39
CA MET A 152 8.97 -18.31 11.57
C MET A 152 8.07 -17.82 12.71
N ASP A 153 7.12 -16.93 12.42
CA ASP A 153 6.14 -16.45 13.41
C ASP A 153 5.35 -17.61 14.04
N LYS A 154 4.86 -18.54 13.23
CA LYS A 154 4.13 -19.72 13.70
C LYS A 154 4.99 -20.61 14.60
N ASP A 155 6.21 -20.92 14.17
CA ASP A 155 7.10 -21.82 14.92
C ASP A 155 7.61 -21.18 16.22
N LEU A 156 7.96 -19.89 16.19
CA LEU A 156 8.30 -19.12 17.39
C LEU A 156 7.16 -19.11 18.41
N LYS A 157 5.91 -18.92 17.96
CA LYS A 157 4.72 -19.01 18.82
C LYS A 157 4.56 -20.39 19.45
N ARG A 158 4.74 -21.47 18.67
CA ARG A 158 4.70 -22.85 19.21
C ARG A 158 5.77 -23.09 20.27
N LYS A 159 6.92 -22.44 20.13
CA LYS A 159 8.04 -22.50 21.09
C LYS A 159 7.93 -21.46 22.21
N ASN A 160 6.78 -20.79 22.36
CA ASN A 160 6.51 -19.74 23.35
C ASN A 160 7.44 -18.51 23.28
N LYS A 161 8.10 -18.29 22.14
CA LYS A 161 8.95 -17.12 21.85
C LYS A 161 8.12 -15.95 21.31
N PHE A 162 7.18 -15.46 22.13
CA PHE A 162 6.17 -14.48 21.70
C PHE A 162 6.76 -13.10 21.37
N LYS A 163 7.83 -12.70 22.06
CA LYS A 163 8.50 -11.40 21.80
C LYS A 163 9.11 -11.39 20.41
N GLU A 164 9.83 -12.46 20.06
CA GLU A 164 10.42 -12.68 18.75
C GLU A 164 9.34 -12.76 17.68
N ALA A 165 8.29 -13.57 17.91
CA ALA A 165 7.18 -13.71 16.98
C ALA A 165 6.47 -12.36 16.70
N ALA A 166 6.21 -11.56 17.74
CA ALA A 166 5.60 -10.24 17.58
C ALA A 166 6.47 -9.27 16.75
N PHE A 167 7.79 -9.34 16.91
CA PHE A 167 8.70 -8.54 16.09
C PHE A 167 8.77 -9.06 14.65
N VAL A 168 8.81 -10.38 14.44
CA VAL A 168 8.70 -11.02 13.11
C VAL A 168 7.43 -10.56 12.39
N ASP A 169 6.26 -10.60 13.06
CA ASP A 169 4.99 -10.12 12.49
C ASP A 169 5.04 -8.62 12.13
N THR A 170 5.74 -7.82 12.93
CA THR A 170 5.97 -6.41 12.60
C THR A 170 6.84 -6.25 11.34
N VAL A 171 7.89 -7.05 11.19
CA VAL A 171 8.76 -7.06 10.00
C VAL A 171 7.98 -7.49 8.75
N ILE A 172 7.08 -8.46 8.86
CA ILE A 172 6.16 -8.85 7.78
C ILE A 172 5.35 -7.64 7.33
N LYS A 173 4.56 -7.06 8.25
CA LYS A 173 3.55 -6.04 7.93
C LYS A 173 4.13 -4.70 7.53
N ARG A 174 5.23 -4.28 8.17
CA ARG A 174 5.81 -2.93 8.00
C ARG A 174 7.11 -2.91 7.21
N GLY A 175 7.69 -4.07 6.93
CA GLY A 175 8.88 -4.20 6.09
C GLY A 175 8.54 -4.84 4.76
N VAL A 176 8.34 -6.16 4.77
CA VAL A 176 8.21 -6.97 3.54
C VAL A 176 6.96 -6.61 2.74
N GLU A 177 5.79 -6.54 3.38
CA GLU A 177 4.53 -6.22 2.69
C GLU A 177 4.53 -4.79 2.12
N VAL A 178 5.05 -3.82 2.88
CA VAL A 178 5.20 -2.43 2.42
C VAL A 178 6.14 -2.37 1.21
N ALA A 179 7.31 -3.00 1.28
CA ALA A 179 8.26 -3.05 0.18
C ALA A 179 7.68 -3.72 -1.08
N TYR A 180 6.94 -4.82 -0.90
CA TYR A 180 6.30 -5.54 -2.00
C TYR A 180 5.19 -4.72 -2.66
N ASN A 181 4.32 -4.11 -1.87
CA ASN A 181 3.15 -3.38 -2.35
C ASN A 181 3.53 -2.07 -3.05
N PHE A 182 4.55 -1.38 -2.55
CA PHE A 182 4.99 -0.11 -3.13
C PHE A 182 6.11 -0.23 -4.18
N PHE A 183 6.51 -1.45 -4.54
CA PHE A 183 7.52 -1.65 -5.58
C PHE A 183 7.10 -1.00 -6.92
N GLN A 184 8.06 -0.40 -7.63
CA GLN A 184 7.92 0.42 -8.85
C GLN A 184 7.31 1.81 -8.66
N ILE A 185 6.89 2.20 -7.45
CA ILE A 185 6.40 3.55 -7.16
C ILE A 185 7.56 4.43 -6.69
N ALA A 186 7.67 5.67 -7.16
CA ALA A 186 8.71 6.59 -6.68
C ALA A 186 8.25 7.25 -5.36
N PRO A 187 9.02 7.16 -4.27
CA PRO A 187 8.62 7.80 -3.01
C PRO A 187 8.66 9.33 -3.12
N GLN A 188 7.64 10.00 -2.61
CA GLN A 188 7.58 11.46 -2.48
C GLN A 188 7.13 11.83 -1.07
N THR A 189 7.57 12.98 -0.56
CA THR A 189 7.14 13.45 0.77
C THR A 189 5.91 14.35 0.65
N ALA A 190 4.95 14.20 1.57
CA ALA A 190 3.74 15.03 1.57
C ALA A 190 4.04 16.53 1.62
N ALA A 191 5.06 16.92 2.40
CA ALA A 191 5.50 18.31 2.53
C ALA A 191 5.91 18.92 1.18
N SER A 192 6.56 18.15 0.30
CA SER A 192 6.98 18.62 -1.02
C SER A 192 5.82 18.85 -2.00
N ARG A 193 4.62 18.33 -1.71
CA ARG A 193 3.44 18.35 -2.59
C ARG A 193 2.20 18.97 -1.94
N MET A 194 2.37 19.69 -0.83
CA MET A 194 1.29 20.26 -0.03
C MET A 194 0.33 21.13 -0.86
N GLY A 195 0.84 21.96 -1.78
CA GLY A 195 0.00 22.82 -2.62
C GLY A 195 -0.98 22.02 -3.49
N ILE A 196 -0.53 20.92 -4.09
CA ILE A 196 -1.38 20.06 -4.92
C ILE A 196 -2.40 19.32 -4.04
N LEU A 197 -1.99 18.83 -2.86
CA LEU A 197 -2.90 18.17 -1.92
C LEU A 197 -4.04 19.08 -1.46
N VAL A 198 -3.72 20.31 -1.06
CA VAL A 198 -4.72 21.31 -0.64
C VAL A 198 -5.64 21.65 -1.79
N PHE A 199 -5.09 21.87 -2.99
CA PHE A 199 -5.88 22.10 -4.19
C PHE A 199 -6.83 20.93 -4.49
N SER A 200 -6.34 19.68 -4.49
CA SER A 200 -7.15 18.49 -4.75
C SER A 200 -8.29 18.34 -3.74
N LEU A 201 -8.04 18.65 -2.46
CA LEU A 201 -9.08 18.60 -1.42
C LEU A 201 -10.15 19.67 -1.63
N ILE A 202 -9.74 20.93 -1.85
CA ILE A 202 -10.68 22.03 -2.12
C ILE A 202 -11.48 21.72 -3.39
N PHE A 203 -10.80 21.27 -4.45
CA PHE A 203 -11.42 20.88 -5.70
C PHE A 203 -12.46 19.77 -5.48
N TYR A 204 -12.13 18.71 -4.75
CA TYR A 204 -13.07 17.63 -4.45
C TYR A 204 -14.34 18.12 -3.74
N VAL A 205 -14.21 18.97 -2.72
CA VAL A 205 -15.36 19.52 -2.00
C VAL A 205 -16.20 20.42 -2.90
N VAL A 206 -15.56 21.34 -3.63
CA VAL A 206 -16.29 22.25 -4.54
C VAL A 206 -16.97 21.47 -5.66
N TYR A 207 -16.29 20.50 -6.25
CA TYR A 207 -16.79 19.67 -7.35
C TYR A 207 -17.99 18.81 -6.92
N THR A 208 -17.93 18.18 -5.74
CA THR A 208 -19.04 17.37 -5.22
C THR A 208 -20.26 18.23 -4.86
N LEU A 209 -20.05 19.39 -4.23
CA LEU A 209 -21.12 20.34 -3.93
C LEU A 209 -21.72 20.94 -5.20
N TRP A 210 -20.89 21.25 -6.20
CA TRP A 210 -21.35 21.76 -7.49
C TRP A 210 -22.34 20.79 -8.15
N TRP A 211 -22.00 19.49 -8.22
CA TRP A 211 -22.94 18.48 -8.72
C TRP A 211 -24.23 18.43 -7.90
N GLY A 212 -24.13 18.43 -6.57
CA GLY A 212 -25.29 18.42 -5.68
C GLY A 212 -26.23 19.60 -5.93
N ILE A 213 -25.69 20.81 -6.07
CA ILE A 213 -26.45 22.04 -6.37
C ILE A 213 -27.07 21.95 -7.77
N ALA A 214 -26.36 21.41 -8.76
CA ALA A 214 -26.91 21.21 -10.10
C ALA A 214 -28.14 20.30 -10.08
N VAL A 215 -28.06 19.15 -9.40
CA VAL A 215 -29.17 18.20 -9.24
C VAL A 215 -30.35 18.82 -8.49
N MET A 216 -30.07 19.54 -7.40
CA MET A 216 -31.10 20.26 -6.63
C MET A 216 -31.90 21.23 -7.52
N TYR A 217 -31.21 22.09 -8.28
CA TYR A 217 -31.89 23.04 -9.17
C TYR A 217 -32.63 22.37 -10.34
N LEU A 218 -32.14 21.22 -10.83
CA LEU A 218 -32.87 20.43 -11.83
C LEU A 218 -34.18 19.88 -11.26
N PHE A 219 -34.16 19.32 -10.05
CA PHE A 219 -35.36 18.82 -9.36
C PHE A 219 -36.35 19.95 -9.05
N ASP A 220 -35.88 21.09 -8.54
CA ASP A 220 -36.70 22.29 -8.39
C ASP A 220 -37.28 22.72 -9.74
N GLY A 221 -36.50 22.66 -10.82
CA GLY A 221 -36.95 22.94 -12.19
C GLY A 221 -38.13 22.08 -12.65
N PHE A 222 -38.14 20.80 -12.28
CA PHE A 222 -39.26 19.87 -12.52
C PHE A 222 -40.41 20.04 -11.50
N GLY A 223 -40.21 20.84 -10.45
CA GLY A 223 -41.14 21.06 -9.34
C GLY A 223 -41.26 19.86 -8.40
N LEU A 224 -40.17 19.11 -8.25
CA LEU A 224 -39.94 18.12 -7.20
C LEU A 224 -39.28 18.85 -6.02
N GLU A 225 -40.05 19.74 -5.37
CA GLU A 225 -39.56 20.50 -4.22
C GLU A 225 -39.53 19.61 -2.97
N MET A 226 -38.41 19.62 -2.24
CA MET A 226 -38.38 19.09 -0.87
C MET A 226 -39.07 20.07 0.09
N LYS A 227 -40.40 20.01 0.17
CA LYS A 227 -41.14 20.70 1.25
C LYS A 227 -40.97 19.91 2.54
N ALA A 228 -40.61 20.60 3.64
CA ALA A 228 -40.68 20.00 4.97
C ALA A 228 -42.08 19.44 5.17
N GLY A 229 -42.18 18.15 5.52
CA GLY A 229 -43.46 17.50 5.79
C GLY A 229 -44.19 18.32 6.86
N ALA A 230 -45.43 18.71 6.58
CA ALA A 230 -46.25 19.42 7.55
C ALA A 230 -46.24 18.64 8.86
N LYS A 231 -45.76 19.25 9.95
CA LYS A 231 -45.96 18.71 11.29
C LYS A 231 -47.47 18.53 11.44
N LYS A 232 -47.94 17.28 11.48
CA LYS A 232 -49.25 16.99 12.05
C LYS A 232 -49.12 17.29 13.53
N GLU A 233 -49.61 18.46 13.94
CA GLU A 233 -49.91 18.71 15.34
C GLU A 233 -50.95 17.64 15.76
N MET A 234 -50.63 16.89 16.82
CA MET A 234 -51.56 15.97 17.48
C MET A 234 -52.37 16.72 18.52
#